data_AF-A0A9X4NVA8-F1
#
_entry.id   AF-A0A9X4NVA8-F1
#
_cell.length_a   1.000
_cell.length_b   1.000
_cell.length_c   1.000
_cell.angle_alpha   90.00
_cell.angle_beta   90.00
_cell.angle_gamma   90.00
#
_symmetry.space_group_name_H-M   'P 1'
#
loop_
_entity.id
_entity.type
_entity.pdbx_description
1 polymer ?
#
loop_
_entity_poly.entity_id
_entity_poly.type
_entity_poly.pdbx_seq_one_letter_code
_entity_poly.pdbx_strand_id
1 'polypeptide(L)'
;MTSSAPEPLPMAGPSADAAHDDGGHTEGNGRKRPKPGERRVQILQALATMLEQPGAERVTTAALAARLEVSEAALYRHFASKAQMFEGLIEFIEQAVFGLVNQLGEREPDAMARSRKLVTLLLQFGEKNPGMTRVMVGDALVFENERLQQRMNLFFDKIESALRQNLREAAVVAGATTPTVDAQADA
;
A
#
# COMPACT_ATOMS: atom_id res chain seq x y z
N MET A 1 22.12 -13.55 -24.44
CA MET A 1 22.26 -12.32 -23.65
C MET A 1 21.24 -12.40 -22.52
N THR A 2 21.73 -12.62 -21.31
CA THR A 2 20.93 -12.92 -20.11
C THR A 2 20.21 -11.66 -19.65
N SER A 3 18.89 -11.64 -19.78
CA SER A 3 18.01 -10.58 -19.30
C SER A 3 17.95 -10.64 -17.77
N SER A 4 18.72 -9.79 -17.11
CA SER A 4 18.66 -9.62 -15.66
C SER A 4 17.40 -8.86 -15.30
N ALA A 5 16.48 -9.50 -14.58
CA ALA A 5 15.29 -8.85 -14.05
C ALA A 5 15.66 -7.78 -13.00
N PRO A 6 14.94 -6.65 -12.90
CA PRO A 6 15.16 -5.68 -11.84
C PRO A 6 14.58 -6.17 -10.51
N GLU A 7 15.37 -6.01 -9.44
CA GLU A 7 15.06 -6.39 -8.06
C GLU A 7 13.81 -5.68 -7.52
N PRO A 8 12.98 -6.34 -6.67
CA PRO A 8 11.89 -5.69 -5.95
C PRO A 8 12.44 -4.63 -4.98
N LEU A 9 11.71 -3.51 -4.84
CA LEU A 9 12.09 -2.39 -3.97
C LEU A 9 12.27 -2.88 -2.52
N PRO A 10 13.41 -2.61 -1.88
CA PRO A 10 13.66 -3.03 -0.51
C PRO A 10 12.82 -2.19 0.45
N MET A 11 12.09 -2.87 1.33
CA MET A 11 11.58 -2.28 2.56
C MET A 11 12.78 -2.08 3.51
N ALA A 12 13.48 -0.96 3.37
CA ALA A 12 14.65 -0.65 4.18
C ALA A 12 14.24 -0.46 5.66
N GLY A 13 14.54 -1.46 6.49
CA GLY A 13 14.61 -1.31 7.94
C GLY A 13 15.90 -0.58 8.33
N PRO A 14 15.93 0.10 9.49
CA PRO A 14 17.13 0.79 9.94
C PRO A 14 18.21 -0.23 10.36
N SER A 15 19.32 -0.23 9.64
CA SER A 15 20.58 -0.86 10.03
C SER A 15 21.12 -0.18 11.31
N ALA A 16 21.37 -0.98 12.35
CA ALA A 16 22.10 -0.54 13.53
C ALA A 16 23.37 -1.38 13.65
N ASP A 17 24.49 -0.67 13.68
CA ASP A 17 25.85 -1.17 13.73
C ASP A 17 26.14 -2.12 14.90
N ALA A 18 27.11 -2.99 14.62
CA ALA A 18 27.69 -3.97 15.52
C ALA A 18 28.59 -3.32 16.58
N ALA A 19 28.53 -3.85 17.80
CA ALA A 19 29.65 -3.85 18.74
C ALA A 19 29.67 -5.20 19.49
N HIS A 20 30.86 -5.81 19.50
CA HIS A 20 31.21 -7.06 20.18
C HIS A 20 31.01 -7.01 21.70
N ASP A 21 30.62 -8.15 22.29
CA ASP A 21 31.30 -8.70 23.48
C ASP A 21 31.07 -10.24 23.56
N ASP A 22 32.10 -10.95 24.00
CA ASP A 22 32.27 -12.40 24.02
C ASP A 22 31.84 -12.98 25.38
N GLY A 23 31.33 -14.22 25.39
CA GLY A 23 30.94 -14.91 26.63
C GLY A 23 29.73 -15.82 26.46
N GLY A 24 29.98 -17.10 26.15
CA GLY A 24 28.94 -18.09 25.89
C GLY A 24 28.02 -18.41 27.08
N HIS A 25 26.85 -18.99 26.78
CA HIS A 25 26.21 -20.14 27.43
C HIS A 25 24.86 -20.47 26.73
N THR A 26 24.74 -21.72 26.27
CA THR A 26 23.54 -22.57 26.12
C THR A 26 22.33 -22.04 25.32
N GLU A 27 22.25 -22.38 24.03
CA GLU A 27 21.15 -22.02 23.12
C GLU A 27 19.86 -22.85 23.33
N GLY A 28 18.87 -22.26 23.97
CA GLY A 28 17.46 -22.51 23.68
C GLY A 28 16.99 -21.50 22.64
N ASN A 29 16.43 -21.95 21.51
CA ASN A 29 15.96 -21.11 20.40
C ASN A 29 14.76 -20.21 20.83
N GLY A 30 15.07 -19.14 21.55
CA GLY A 30 14.12 -18.08 21.86
C GLY A 30 14.02 -17.14 20.67
N ARG A 31 12.98 -17.30 19.83
CA ARG A 31 12.61 -16.31 18.82
C ARG A 31 12.57 -14.93 19.51
N LYS A 32 13.56 -14.08 19.20
CA LYS A 32 13.64 -12.69 19.70
C LYS A 32 12.29 -12.03 19.46
N ARG A 33 11.68 -11.49 20.54
CA ARG A 33 10.43 -10.75 20.43
C ARG A 33 10.61 -9.61 19.43
N PRO A 34 9.85 -9.56 18.33
CA PRO A 34 9.89 -8.43 17.41
C PRO A 34 9.58 -7.14 18.17
N LYS A 35 10.20 -6.03 17.78
CA LYS A 35 9.96 -4.73 18.45
C LYS A 35 8.47 -4.35 18.31
N PRO A 36 7.87 -3.63 19.29
CA PRO A 36 6.51 -3.12 19.18
C PRO A 36 6.42 -2.20 17.95
N GLY A 37 5.72 -2.64 16.89
CA GLY A 37 5.67 -1.94 15.60
C GLY A 37 6.08 -2.84 14.44
N GLU A 38 7.21 -3.54 14.57
CA GLU A 38 7.67 -4.53 13.58
C GLU A 38 6.64 -5.65 13.41
N ARG A 39 6.03 -6.08 14.52
CA ARG A 39 4.97 -7.09 14.48
C ARG A 39 3.70 -6.60 13.78
N ARG A 40 3.35 -5.31 13.90
CA ARG A 40 2.18 -4.71 13.23
C ARG A 40 2.37 -4.79 11.71
N VAL A 41 3.56 -4.42 11.24
CA VAL A 41 3.93 -4.49 9.81
C VAL A 41 3.90 -5.94 9.30
N GLN A 42 4.47 -6.89 10.04
CA GLN A 42 4.44 -8.31 9.66
C GLN A 42 3.00 -8.84 9.49
N ILE A 43 2.08 -8.44 10.38
CA ILE A 43 0.66 -8.83 10.28
C ILE A 43 0.02 -8.26 9.01
N LEU A 44 0.25 -6.97 8.71
CA LEU A 44 -0.29 -6.34 7.50
C LEU A 44 0.29 -6.96 6.22
N GLN A 45 1.58 -7.30 6.23
CA GLN A 45 2.23 -7.96 5.11
C GLN A 45 1.66 -9.36 4.87
N ALA A 46 1.46 -10.15 5.93
CA ALA A 46 0.82 -11.45 5.82
C ALA A 46 -0.63 -11.34 5.32
N LEU A 47 -1.38 -10.34 5.79
CA LEU A 47 -2.73 -10.06 5.29
C LEU A 47 -2.71 -9.74 3.78
N ALA A 48 -1.81 -8.87 3.32
CA ALA A 48 -1.68 -8.53 1.91
C ALA A 48 -1.32 -9.77 1.06
N THR A 49 -0.38 -10.61 1.50
CA THR A 49 -0.03 -11.84 0.76
C THR A 49 -1.17 -12.87 0.76
N MET A 50 -2.02 -12.91 1.78
CA MET A 50 -3.21 -13.76 1.74
C MET A 50 -4.23 -13.28 0.71
N LEU A 51 -4.38 -11.96 0.56
CA LEU A 51 -5.32 -11.37 -0.39
C LEU A 51 -4.91 -11.60 -1.85
N GLU A 52 -3.61 -11.73 -2.13
CA GLU A 52 -3.11 -12.04 -3.48
C GLU A 52 -3.52 -13.44 -3.98
N GLN A 53 -3.82 -14.40 -3.10
CA GLN A 53 -4.07 -15.78 -3.51
C GLN A 53 -5.39 -15.91 -4.30
N PRO A 54 -5.39 -16.64 -5.44
CA PRO A 54 -6.60 -16.91 -6.20
C PRO A 54 -7.67 -17.59 -5.33
N GLY A 55 -8.91 -17.10 -5.38
CA GLY A 55 -10.02 -17.64 -4.58
C GLY A 55 -10.04 -17.20 -3.11
N ALA A 56 -9.13 -16.32 -2.68
CA ALA A 56 -9.21 -15.69 -1.36
C ALA A 56 -10.31 -14.63 -1.34
N GLU A 57 -11.58 -15.04 -1.41
CA GLU A 57 -12.75 -14.15 -1.30
C GLU A 57 -12.88 -13.57 0.12
N ARG A 58 -12.35 -14.29 1.12
CA ARG A 58 -12.44 -13.88 2.52
C ARG A 58 -11.24 -14.34 3.33
N VAL A 59 -10.52 -13.38 3.93
CA VAL A 59 -9.48 -13.68 4.91
C VAL A 59 -10.10 -13.76 6.30
N THR A 60 -9.93 -14.88 7.00
CA THR A 60 -10.34 -15.04 8.40
C THR A 60 -9.19 -14.72 9.34
N THR A 61 -9.48 -14.22 10.55
CA THR A 61 -8.47 -13.97 11.58
C THR A 61 -7.76 -15.25 12.01
N ALA A 62 -8.49 -16.37 12.06
CA ALA A 62 -7.94 -17.71 12.30
C ALA A 62 -6.89 -18.10 11.26
N ALA A 63 -7.21 -17.95 9.97
CA ALA A 63 -6.27 -18.27 8.88
C ALA A 63 -5.05 -17.36 8.90
N LEU A 64 -5.24 -16.07 9.19
CA LEU A 64 -4.13 -15.11 9.34
C LEU A 64 -3.22 -15.46 10.52
N ALA A 65 -3.80 -15.83 11.66
CA ALA A 65 -3.06 -16.25 12.85
C ALA A 65 -2.26 -17.54 12.59
N ALA A 66 -2.88 -18.52 11.93
CA ALA A 66 -2.24 -19.76 11.53
C ALA A 66 -1.04 -19.51 10.58
N ARG A 67 -1.21 -18.63 9.58
CA ARG A 67 -0.13 -18.25 8.65
C ARG A 67 1.05 -17.58 9.35
N LEU A 68 0.79 -16.89 10.46
CA LEU A 68 1.79 -16.18 11.27
C LEU A 68 2.33 -17.02 12.46
N GLU A 69 1.93 -18.29 12.58
CA GLU A 69 2.27 -19.19 13.68
C GLU A 69 1.97 -18.60 15.08
N VAL A 70 0.83 -17.91 15.21
CA VAL A 70 0.40 -17.32 16.49
C VAL A 70 -1.07 -17.60 16.79
N SER A 71 -1.49 -17.33 18.02
CA SER A 71 -2.90 -17.38 18.39
C SER A 71 -3.66 -16.14 17.86
N GLU A 72 -4.96 -16.28 17.61
CA GLU A 72 -5.81 -15.12 17.27
C GLU A 72 -5.77 -14.04 18.34
N ALA A 73 -5.74 -14.44 19.62
CA ALA A 73 -5.59 -13.52 20.74
C ALA A 73 -4.29 -12.69 20.66
N ALA A 74 -3.23 -13.21 20.04
CA ALA A 74 -1.99 -12.46 19.84
C ALA A 74 -2.14 -11.39 18.75
N LEU A 75 -2.95 -11.64 17.70
CA LEU A 75 -3.28 -10.61 16.71
C LEU A 75 -4.04 -9.45 17.37
N TYR A 76 -4.99 -9.77 18.26
CA TYR A 76 -5.81 -8.77 18.94
C TYR A 76 -5.03 -7.86 19.90
N ARG A 77 -3.80 -8.22 20.28
CA ARG A 77 -2.90 -7.33 21.03
C ARG A 77 -2.36 -6.17 20.20
N HIS A 78 -2.33 -6.33 18.87
CA HIS A 78 -1.83 -5.33 17.93
C HIS A 78 -2.94 -4.58 17.20
N PHE A 79 -4.10 -5.22 17.02
CA PHE A 79 -5.26 -4.64 16.37
C PHE A 79 -6.51 -4.99 17.16
N ALA A 80 -7.28 -4.00 17.62
CA ALA A 80 -8.47 -4.24 18.43
C ALA A 80 -9.58 -4.99 17.69
N SER A 81 -9.55 -4.98 16.35
CA SER A 81 -10.51 -5.71 15.51
C SER A 81 -9.90 -6.06 14.15
N LYS A 82 -10.56 -6.98 13.43
CA LYS A 82 -10.24 -7.25 12.03
C LYS A 82 -10.34 -5.99 11.15
N ALA A 83 -11.34 -5.14 11.40
CA ALA A 83 -11.49 -3.87 10.69
C ALA A 83 -10.25 -2.98 10.87
N GLN A 84 -9.64 -2.94 12.07
CA GLN A 84 -8.40 -2.18 12.27
C GLN A 84 -7.19 -2.73 11.50
N MET A 85 -7.17 -4.04 11.20
CA MET A 85 -6.12 -4.62 10.35
C MET A 85 -6.25 -4.08 8.92
N PHE A 86 -7.48 -4.05 8.38
CA PHE A 86 -7.75 -3.45 7.07
C PHE A 86 -7.52 -1.93 7.06
N GLU A 87 -7.88 -1.22 8.12
CA GLU A 87 -7.56 0.21 8.24
C GLU A 87 -6.06 0.48 8.18
N GLY A 88 -5.25 -0.37 8.83
CA GLY A 88 -3.79 -0.28 8.77
C GLY A 88 -3.23 -0.60 7.38
N LEU A 89 -3.85 -1.55 6.66
CA LEU A 89 -3.46 -1.86 5.29
C LEU A 89 -3.83 -0.72 4.33
N ILE A 90 -5.02 -0.15 4.47
CA ILE A 90 -5.46 1.05 3.73
C ILE A 90 -4.52 2.22 4.01
N GLU A 91 -4.20 2.49 5.28
CA GLU A 91 -3.27 3.54 5.68
C GLU A 91 -1.90 3.36 5.01
N PHE A 92 -1.40 2.12 4.93
CA PHE A 92 -0.16 1.81 4.23
C PHE A 92 -0.24 2.11 2.72
N ILE A 93 -1.33 1.71 2.07
CA ILE A 93 -1.57 1.99 0.64
C ILE A 93 -1.61 3.51 0.40
N GLU A 94 -2.35 4.25 1.23
CA GLU A 94 -2.44 5.72 1.17
C GLU A 94 -1.06 6.36 1.29
N GLN A 95 -0.26 5.97 2.29
CA GLN A 95 1.09 6.51 2.52
C GLN A 95 2.02 6.21 1.34
N ALA A 96 2.00 4.97 0.83
CA ALA A 96 2.86 4.57 -0.27
C ALA A 96 2.52 5.33 -1.56
N VAL A 97 1.24 5.36 -1.94
CA VAL A 97 0.82 5.99 -3.20
C VAL A 97 0.94 7.51 -3.10
N PHE A 98 0.38 8.15 -2.07
CA PHE A 98 0.46 9.61 -1.96
C PHE A 98 1.90 10.11 -1.77
N GLY A 99 2.76 9.33 -1.10
CA GLY A 99 4.19 9.62 -1.05
C GLY A 99 4.82 9.70 -2.45
N LEU A 100 4.52 8.75 -3.32
CA LEU A 100 5.02 8.74 -4.70
C LEU A 100 4.37 9.85 -5.56
N VAL A 101 3.08 10.14 -5.36
CA VAL A 101 2.38 11.24 -6.06
C VAL A 101 2.99 12.59 -5.70
N ASN A 102 3.28 12.84 -4.43
CA ASN A 102 3.91 14.08 -3.98
C ASN A 102 5.32 14.23 -4.58
N GLN A 103 6.14 13.19 -4.53
CA GLN A 103 7.47 13.19 -5.17
C GLN A 103 7.40 13.43 -6.67
N LEU A 104 6.37 12.90 -7.34
CA LEU A 104 6.14 13.13 -8.76
C LEU A 104 5.80 14.60 -9.03
N GLY A 105 4.95 15.22 -8.19
CA GLY A 105 4.63 16.64 -8.26
C GLY A 105 5.84 17.56 -8.13
N GLU A 106 6.79 17.20 -7.26
CA GLU A 106 8.02 17.98 -7.06
C GLU A 106 9.03 17.82 -8.20
N ARG A 107 9.08 16.65 -8.84
CA ARG A 107 10.15 16.29 -9.81
C ARG A 107 9.77 16.49 -11.27
N GLU A 108 8.49 16.47 -11.60
CA GLU A 108 8.00 16.61 -12.97
C GLU A 108 7.26 17.93 -13.13
N PRO A 109 7.89 18.98 -13.70
CA PRO A 109 7.24 20.26 -13.89
C PRO A 109 6.20 20.25 -15.03
N ASP A 110 6.36 19.38 -16.04
CA ASP A 110 5.42 19.32 -17.16
C ASP A 110 4.13 18.60 -16.75
N ALA A 111 3.02 19.34 -16.72
CA ALA A 111 1.75 18.84 -16.19
C ALA A 111 1.17 17.66 -17.00
N MET A 112 1.43 17.60 -18.31
CA MET A 112 0.99 16.49 -19.15
C MET A 112 1.82 15.22 -18.90
N ALA A 113 3.15 15.35 -18.80
CA ALA A 113 4.05 14.28 -18.42
C ALA A 113 3.75 13.79 -16.99
N ARG A 114 3.46 14.71 -16.07
CA ARG A 114 3.04 14.41 -14.69
C ARG A 114 1.77 13.58 -14.66
N SER A 115 0.75 13.95 -15.46
CA SER A 115 -0.49 13.18 -15.61
C SER A 115 -0.24 11.75 -16.10
N ARG A 116 0.58 11.59 -17.15
CA ARG A 116 0.96 10.28 -17.68
C ARG A 116 1.70 9.43 -16.64
N LYS A 117 2.65 10.03 -15.93
CA LYS A 117 3.43 9.35 -14.90
C LYS A 117 2.56 8.95 -13.70
N LEU A 118 1.57 9.75 -13.33
CA LEU A 118 0.61 9.42 -12.26
C LEU A 118 -0.18 8.15 -12.59
N VAL A 119 -0.72 8.06 -13.80
CA VAL A 119 -1.46 6.88 -14.26
C VAL A 119 -0.53 5.65 -14.30
N THR A 120 0.67 5.80 -14.88
CA THR A 120 1.66 4.71 -14.92
C THR A 120 2.04 4.23 -13.52
N LEU A 121 2.21 5.14 -12.57
CA LEU A 121 2.53 4.82 -11.18
C LEU A 121 1.42 3.97 -10.54
N LEU A 122 0.16 4.33 -10.72
CA LEU A 122 -0.97 3.57 -10.17
C LEU A 122 -1.06 2.16 -10.77
N LEU A 123 -0.87 2.04 -12.09
CA LEU A 123 -0.86 0.76 -12.77
C LEU A 123 0.30 -0.13 -12.30
N GLN A 124 1.51 0.44 -12.20
CA GLN A 124 2.69 -0.27 -11.69
C GLN A 124 2.56 -0.64 -10.21
N PHE A 125 1.93 0.23 -9.41
CA PHE A 125 1.64 -0.09 -8.01
C PHE A 125 0.71 -1.30 -7.93
N GLY A 126 -0.34 -1.33 -8.76
CA GLY A 126 -1.26 -2.46 -8.81
C GLY A 126 -0.59 -3.75 -9.27
N GLU A 127 0.16 -3.70 -10.38
CA GLU A 127 0.90 -4.84 -10.92
C GLU A 127 1.85 -5.47 -9.88
N LYS A 128 2.54 -4.65 -9.10
CA LYS A 128 3.51 -5.11 -8.08
C LYS A 128 2.86 -5.55 -6.77
N ASN A 129 1.62 -5.15 -6.50
CA ASN A 129 0.96 -5.36 -5.21
C ASN A 129 -0.47 -5.90 -5.39
N PRO A 130 -0.67 -7.06 -6.03
CA PRO A 130 -2.00 -7.59 -6.36
C PRO A 130 -2.92 -7.75 -5.14
N GLY A 131 -2.40 -8.15 -3.97
CA GLY A 131 -3.18 -8.22 -2.74
C GLY A 131 -3.69 -6.87 -2.25
N MET A 132 -2.89 -5.80 -2.41
CA MET A 132 -3.31 -4.42 -2.11
C MET A 132 -4.28 -3.90 -3.17
N THR A 133 -4.08 -4.26 -4.44
CA THR A 133 -5.01 -3.92 -5.52
C THR A 133 -6.41 -4.43 -5.25
N ARG A 134 -6.55 -5.66 -4.74
CA ARG A 134 -7.86 -6.20 -4.35
C ARG A 134 -8.54 -5.41 -3.22
N VAL A 135 -7.77 -4.77 -2.35
CA VAL A 135 -8.30 -3.82 -1.35
C VAL A 135 -8.72 -2.52 -2.04
N MET A 136 -7.86 -1.98 -2.91
CA MET A 136 -8.13 -0.74 -3.62
C MET A 136 -9.43 -0.83 -4.43
N VAL A 137 -9.61 -1.88 -5.23
CA VAL A 137 -10.81 -2.04 -6.08
C VAL A 137 -12.06 -2.47 -5.31
N GLY A 138 -11.95 -2.74 -4.01
CA GLY A 138 -13.08 -3.07 -3.13
C GLY A 138 -13.42 -4.56 -3.02
N ASP A 139 -12.86 -5.42 -3.87
CA ASP A 139 -13.09 -6.88 -3.85
C ASP A 139 -12.85 -7.50 -2.46
N ALA A 140 -11.78 -7.08 -1.79
CA ALA A 140 -11.42 -7.57 -0.46
C ALA A 140 -12.27 -6.98 0.68
N LEU A 141 -13.12 -5.99 0.38
CA LEU A 141 -13.88 -5.20 1.36
C LEU A 141 -15.38 -5.56 1.39
N VAL A 142 -15.86 -6.38 0.45
CA VAL A 142 -17.29 -6.75 0.30
C VAL A 142 -17.91 -7.30 1.59
N PHE A 143 -17.15 -8.07 2.38
CA PHE A 143 -17.60 -8.67 3.64
C PHE A 143 -17.07 -7.95 4.88
N GLU A 144 -16.46 -6.79 4.69
CA GLU A 144 -15.87 -5.99 5.76
C GLU A 144 -16.75 -4.78 6.08
N ASN A 145 -16.31 -3.95 7.03
CA ASN A 145 -17.07 -2.77 7.41
C ASN A 145 -17.15 -1.76 6.25
N GLU A 146 -18.34 -1.28 5.93
CA GLU A 146 -18.62 -0.35 4.82
C GLU A 146 -17.75 0.92 4.84
N ARG A 147 -17.34 1.39 6.03
CA ARG A 147 -16.45 2.55 6.17
C ARG A 147 -15.09 2.35 5.48
N LEU A 148 -14.64 1.10 5.30
CA LEU A 148 -13.39 0.79 4.61
C LEU A 148 -13.53 1.03 3.11
N GLN A 149 -14.68 0.66 2.53
CA GLN A 149 -14.99 0.96 1.13
C GLN A 149 -15.06 2.48 0.91
N GLN A 150 -15.69 3.21 1.83
CA GLN A 150 -15.76 4.67 1.79
C GLN A 150 -14.36 5.30 1.83
N ARG A 151 -13.42 4.75 2.62
CA ARG A 151 -12.02 5.20 2.62
C ARG A 151 -11.33 4.96 1.28
N MET A 152 -11.57 3.83 0.61
CA MET A 152 -11.02 3.56 -0.72
C MET A 152 -11.62 4.46 -1.80
N ASN A 153 -12.92 4.78 -1.71
CA ASN A 153 -13.52 5.77 -2.59
C ASN A 153 -12.85 7.14 -2.42
N LEU A 154 -12.69 7.61 -1.17
CA LEU A 154 -12.00 8.87 -0.89
C LEU A 154 -10.54 8.87 -1.36
N PHE A 155 -9.85 7.72 -1.30
CA PHE A 155 -8.52 7.56 -1.86
C PHE A 155 -8.53 7.82 -3.38
N PHE A 156 -9.48 7.23 -4.12
CA PHE A 156 -9.61 7.47 -5.56
C PHE A 156 -10.05 8.89 -5.90
N ASP A 157 -10.95 9.50 -5.12
CA ASP A 157 -11.37 10.89 -5.30
C ASP A 157 -10.15 11.85 -5.23
N LYS A 158 -9.21 11.58 -4.32
CA LYS A 158 -7.97 12.37 -4.20
C LYS A 158 -7.04 12.18 -5.40
N ILE A 159 -6.90 10.94 -5.88
CA ILE A 159 -6.12 10.63 -7.09
C ILE A 159 -6.73 11.30 -8.32
N GLU A 160 -8.05 11.23 -8.45
CA GLU A 160 -8.79 11.87 -9.52
C GLU A 160 -8.62 13.38 -9.47
N SER A 161 -8.76 13.99 -8.29
CA SER A 161 -8.52 15.42 -8.08
C SER A 161 -7.10 15.83 -8.50
N ALA A 162 -6.07 15.05 -8.14
CA ALA A 162 -4.70 15.30 -8.56
C ALA A 162 -4.54 15.23 -10.10
N LEU A 163 -5.18 14.27 -10.75
CA LEU A 163 -5.17 14.15 -12.20
C LEU A 163 -5.90 15.33 -12.87
N ARG A 164 -7.10 15.69 -12.40
CA ARG A 164 -7.87 16.84 -12.87
C ARG A 164 -7.05 18.13 -12.77
N GLN A 165 -6.36 18.34 -11.65
CA GLN A 165 -5.52 19.51 -11.44
C GLN A 165 -4.37 19.58 -12.46
N ASN A 166 -3.67 18.46 -12.71
CA ASN A 166 -2.60 18.42 -13.70
C ASN A 166 -3.10 18.68 -15.12
N LEU A 167 -4.26 18.13 -15.49
CA LEU A 167 -4.83 18.33 -16.83
C LEU A 167 -5.29 19.77 -17.05
N ARG A 168 -5.91 20.39 -16.05
CA ARG A 168 -6.26 21.83 -16.09
C ARG A 168 -5.04 22.70 -16.29
N GLU A 169 -3.96 22.45 -15.55
CA GLU A 169 -2.70 23.18 -15.71
C GLU A 169 -2.12 23.01 -17.11
N ALA A 170 -2.10 21.78 -17.64
CA ALA A 170 -1.64 21.51 -19.00
C ALA A 170 -2.47 22.25 -20.07
N ALA A 171 -3.81 22.29 -19.91
CA ALA A 171 -4.71 22.97 -20.82
C ALA A 171 -4.47 24.49 -20.86
N VAL A 172 -4.24 25.10 -19.69
CA VAL A 172 -3.90 26.53 -19.57
C VAL A 172 -2.59 26.85 -20.30
N VAL A 173 -1.55 26.03 -20.12
CA VAL A 173 -0.24 26.22 -20.78
C VAL A 173 -0.35 26.06 -22.30
N ALA A 174 -1.18 25.13 -22.78
CA ALA A 174 -1.38 24.88 -24.20
C ALA A 174 -2.25 25.94 -24.92
N GLY A 175 -2.86 26.87 -24.18
CA GLY A 175 -3.79 27.86 -24.75
C GLY A 175 -5.05 27.25 -25.34
N ALA A 176 -5.40 26.02 -24.96
CA ALA A 176 -6.57 25.31 -25.47
C ALA A 176 -7.84 25.84 -24.79
N THR A 177 -8.78 26.37 -25.57
CA THR A 177 -10.08 26.88 -25.11
C THR A 177 -11.22 25.87 -25.25
N THR A 178 -10.92 24.63 -25.67
CA THR A 178 -11.95 23.62 -25.94
C THR A 178 -12.26 22.80 -24.68
N PRO A 179 -13.54 22.63 -24.30
CA PRO A 179 -13.94 21.65 -23.30
C PRO A 179 -13.82 20.26 -23.93
N THR A 180 -12.64 19.67 -23.82
CA THR A 180 -12.40 18.23 -24.04
C THR A 180 -12.88 17.47 -22.79
N VAL A 181 -12.46 16.23 -22.56
CA VAL A 181 -12.76 15.45 -21.33
C VAL A 181 -12.58 16.28 -20.02
N ASP A 182 -11.76 17.34 -20.10
CA ASP A 182 -11.57 18.45 -19.16
C ASP A 182 -12.85 19.18 -18.68
N ALA A 183 -13.95 19.16 -19.45
CA ALA A 183 -15.20 19.85 -19.11
C ALA A 183 -16.04 19.16 -18.02
N GLN A 184 -15.80 17.86 -17.80
CA GLN A 184 -16.54 17.05 -16.82
C GLN A 184 -15.83 16.95 -15.47
N ALA A 185 -14.65 17.57 -15.34
CA ALA A 185 -13.88 17.62 -14.10
C ALA A 185 -14.44 18.62 -13.06
N ASP A 186 -15.43 19.42 -13.42
CA ASP A 186 -16.08 20.44 -12.58
C ASP A 186 -17.47 20.01 -12.04
N ALA A 187 -17.82 18.73 -12.14
CA ALA A 187 -19.02 18.16 -11.51
C ALA A 187 -18.71 17.49 -10.16
#